data_AF-A0A1G7LAK4-F1
#
_entry.id   AF-A0A1G7LAK4-F1
#
_cell.length_a   1.000
_cell.length_b   1.000
_cell.length_c   1.000
_cell.angle_alpha   90.00
_cell.angle_beta   90.00
_cell.angle_gamma   90.00
#
_symmetry.space_group_name_H-M   'P 1'
#
loop_
_entity.id
_entity.type
_entity.pdbx_description
1 polymer ?
#
loop_
_entity_poly.entity_id
_entity_poly.type
_entity_poly.pdbx_seq_one_letter_code
_entity_poly.pdbx_strand_id
1 'polypeptide(L)'
;MKKYCDVRLKPWLAAFVFFCLAVSHTSFACAEKQSFYSFSADVPKGWKVAEEGRLVMFSDAREQCTFSVLEVPLFNGDLAFLMAEQARTTNVAAMKAVDKNLGMIFASEQSRSWGIVPGDVFVFIDVAKACSNLEAQLKSLHAEQGGQNPRALAKAFEALARPEVMGWLAKGRLPAGALAVPVPPDPETIGAPLPALQDLGGAEPPFMAVEAKGALPEGWSKSEQGLWTVFSRDGGKQWLAVRIYAFDSNKVSDENMKAYDDFAVSIARSLGGINIMTGGGMTSFASARGYTGSAELGENCVTVRLSSVTDPDAFSDLVTSVFQGKLEE
;
A
#
# COMPACT_ATOMS: atom_id res chain seq x y z
N MET A 1 -14.42 -11.53 78.18
CA MET A 1 -13.56 -11.37 76.98
C MET A 1 -13.81 -12.53 76.02
N LYS A 2 -14.14 -12.18 74.77
CA LYS A 2 -14.22 -12.98 73.52
C LYS A 2 -14.95 -14.35 73.55
N LYS A 3 -16.24 -14.32 73.21
CA LYS A 3 -16.95 -15.46 72.59
C LYS A 3 -16.48 -15.56 71.13
N TYR A 4 -15.87 -16.68 70.73
CA TYR A 4 -15.67 -17.01 69.32
C TYR A 4 -16.85 -17.86 68.84
N CYS A 5 -17.54 -17.39 67.81
CA CYS A 5 -18.52 -18.16 67.07
C CYS A 5 -17.77 -19.23 66.25
N ASP A 6 -17.99 -20.48 66.61
CA ASP A 6 -17.51 -21.65 65.87
C ASP A 6 -18.44 -21.87 64.65
N VAL A 7 -18.08 -21.26 63.52
CA VAL A 7 -18.78 -21.45 62.24
C VAL A 7 -18.20 -22.69 61.57
N ARG A 8 -18.86 -23.83 61.76
CA ARG A 8 -18.59 -25.04 60.98
C ARG A 8 -19.03 -24.83 59.52
N LEU A 9 -18.08 -24.48 58.65
CA LEU A 9 -18.30 -24.51 57.21
C LEU A 9 -18.64 -25.94 56.78
N LYS A 10 -19.78 -26.11 56.11
CA LYS A 10 -20.19 -27.40 55.55
C LYS A 10 -19.21 -27.80 54.42
N PRO A 11 -18.82 -29.07 54.30
CA PRO A 11 -17.79 -29.53 53.36
C PRO A 11 -18.09 -29.23 51.88
N TRP A 12 -19.36 -29.01 51.52
CA TRP A 12 -19.75 -28.63 50.16
C TRP A 12 -19.48 -27.15 49.82
N LEU A 13 -19.40 -26.26 50.81
CA LEU A 13 -19.02 -24.86 50.60
C LEU A 13 -17.51 -24.71 50.35
N ALA A 14 -16.69 -25.54 51.00
CA ALA A 14 -15.25 -25.59 50.74
C ALA A 14 -14.94 -26.13 49.33
N ALA A 15 -15.70 -27.11 48.85
CA ALA A 15 -15.57 -27.65 47.50
C ALA A 15 -15.98 -26.64 46.40
N PHE A 16 -16.98 -25.79 46.65
CA PHE A 16 -17.42 -24.78 45.68
C PHE A 16 -16.41 -23.62 45.56
N VAL A 17 -15.79 -23.20 46.67
CA VAL A 17 -14.73 -22.18 46.67
C VAL A 17 -13.45 -22.72 46.01
N PHE A 18 -13.09 -23.99 46.24
CA PHE A 18 -11.95 -24.62 45.54
C PHE A 18 -12.23 -24.86 44.05
N PHE A 19 -13.47 -25.15 43.65
CA PHE A 19 -13.82 -25.25 42.23
C PHE A 19 -13.79 -23.88 41.55
N CYS A 20 -14.25 -22.81 42.21
CA CYS A 20 -14.12 -21.45 41.68
C CYS A 20 -12.65 -20.98 41.58
N LEU A 21 -11.80 -21.37 42.55
CA LEU A 21 -10.36 -21.05 42.53
C LEU A 21 -9.58 -21.91 41.53
N ALA A 22 -9.92 -23.19 41.36
CA ALA A 22 -9.31 -24.07 40.37
C ALA A 22 -9.75 -23.73 38.93
N VAL A 23 -10.99 -23.24 38.73
CA VAL A 23 -11.47 -22.69 37.45
C VAL A 23 -10.93 -21.27 37.22
N SER A 24 -10.42 -20.57 38.24
CA SER A 24 -9.75 -19.26 38.07
C SER A 24 -8.27 -19.36 37.65
N HIS A 25 -7.70 -20.57 37.59
CA HIS A 25 -6.34 -20.82 37.06
C HIS A 25 -6.32 -21.43 35.66
N THR A 26 -7.48 -21.66 35.02
CA THR A 26 -7.49 -21.56 33.56
C THR A 26 -7.22 -20.11 33.25
N SER A 27 -5.94 -19.82 32.97
CA SER A 27 -5.50 -18.56 32.39
C SER A 27 -6.41 -18.32 31.19
N PHE A 28 -7.44 -17.50 31.36
CA PHE A 28 -8.06 -16.83 30.22
C PHE A 28 -6.86 -16.19 29.54
N ALA A 29 -6.54 -16.67 28.34
CA ALA A 29 -5.50 -16.08 27.52
C ALA A 29 -5.99 -14.67 27.18
N CYS A 30 -5.71 -13.73 28.08
CA CYS A 30 -6.07 -12.34 27.88
C CYS A 30 -5.26 -11.88 26.66
N ALA A 31 -5.96 -11.54 25.59
CA ALA A 31 -5.37 -10.76 24.54
C ALA A 31 -5.07 -9.37 25.09
N GLU A 32 -3.91 -8.83 24.73
CA GLU A 32 -3.47 -7.51 25.13
C GLU A 32 -3.59 -6.58 23.94
N LYS A 33 -4.22 -5.42 24.14
CA LYS A 33 -4.29 -4.39 23.10
C LYS A 33 -2.88 -3.89 22.80
N GLN A 34 -2.44 -4.05 21.57
CA GLN A 34 -1.19 -3.48 21.05
C GLN A 34 -1.51 -2.48 19.94
N SER A 35 -0.77 -1.37 19.88
CA SER A 35 -0.98 -0.30 18.89
C SER A 35 0.18 -0.29 17.90
N PHE A 36 -0.15 -0.12 16.62
CA PHE A 36 0.74 -0.19 15.47
C PHE A 36 0.42 0.99 14.55
N TYR A 37 1.29 2.00 14.50
CA TYR A 37 1.11 3.19 13.66
C TYR A 37 -0.31 3.78 13.74
N SER A 38 -1.17 3.50 12.74
CA SER A 38 -2.54 4.02 12.65
C SER A 38 -3.62 3.09 13.20
N PHE A 39 -3.32 1.87 13.67
CA PHE A 39 -4.30 0.92 14.18
C PHE A 39 -3.84 0.20 15.44
N SER A 40 -4.73 -0.60 16.03
CA SER A 40 -4.43 -1.52 17.12
C SER A 40 -5.10 -2.87 16.90
N ALA A 41 -4.60 -3.87 17.61
CA ALA A 41 -5.17 -5.21 17.64
C ALA A 41 -5.11 -5.78 19.07
N ASP A 42 -6.08 -6.62 19.42
CA ASP A 42 -5.97 -7.47 20.61
C ASP A 42 -5.12 -8.70 20.29
N VAL A 43 -3.86 -8.68 20.74
CA VAL A 43 -2.86 -9.73 20.45
C VAL A 43 -2.89 -10.79 21.55
N PRO A 44 -3.22 -12.06 21.24
CA PRO A 44 -3.25 -13.12 22.23
C PRO A 44 -1.87 -13.39 22.81
N LYS A 45 -1.83 -13.73 24.09
CA LYS A 45 -0.60 -14.11 24.77
C LYS A 45 0.16 -15.20 23.99
N GLY A 46 1.44 -14.95 23.74
CA GLY A 46 2.35 -15.88 23.06
C GLY A 46 2.32 -15.80 21.53
N TRP A 47 1.52 -14.91 20.95
CA TRP A 47 1.66 -14.55 19.54
C TRP A 47 2.91 -13.69 19.34
N LYS A 48 3.55 -13.87 18.20
CA LYS A 48 4.65 -13.03 17.72
C LYS A 48 4.04 -11.94 16.82
N VAL A 49 4.56 -10.73 16.97
CA VAL A 49 4.26 -9.61 16.09
C VAL A 49 5.58 -9.05 15.57
N ALA A 50 5.65 -8.80 14.26
CA ALA A 50 6.79 -8.17 13.62
C ALA A 50 6.32 -6.97 12.78
N GLU A 51 7.06 -5.86 12.86
CA GLU A 51 6.76 -4.62 12.14
C GLU A 51 7.88 -4.33 11.13
N GLU A 52 7.51 -4.11 9.88
CA GLU A 52 8.42 -3.73 8.80
C GLU A 52 7.81 -2.54 8.04
N GLY A 53 8.24 -1.32 8.38
CA GLY A 53 7.62 -0.12 7.83
C GLY A 53 6.14 -0.05 8.21
N ARG A 54 5.24 -0.12 7.22
CA ARG A 54 3.78 -0.14 7.45
C ARG A 54 3.14 -1.53 7.36
N LEU A 55 3.97 -2.57 7.28
CA LEU A 55 3.55 -3.97 7.35
C LEU A 55 3.63 -4.45 8.79
N VAL A 56 2.54 -5.03 9.30
CA VAL A 56 2.52 -5.71 10.59
C VAL A 56 2.17 -7.17 10.35
N MET A 57 3.04 -8.07 10.79
CA MET A 57 2.87 -9.51 10.65
C MET A 57 2.55 -10.13 12.00
N PHE A 58 1.50 -10.95 12.03
CA PHE A 58 1.04 -11.67 13.22
C PHE A 58 1.24 -13.16 13.00
N SER A 59 1.86 -13.84 13.95
CA SER A 59 1.93 -15.30 13.95
C SER A 59 1.68 -15.89 15.33
N ASP A 60 1.00 -17.03 15.38
CA ASP A 60 0.90 -17.78 16.63
C ASP A 60 2.26 -18.42 16.98
N ALA A 61 2.41 -18.88 18.22
CA ALA A 61 3.68 -19.46 18.70
C ALA A 61 4.22 -20.62 17.86
N ARG A 62 3.34 -21.30 17.11
CA ARG A 62 3.66 -22.47 16.27
C ARG A 62 3.73 -22.14 14.78
N GLU A 63 3.51 -20.89 14.39
CA GLU A 63 3.44 -20.44 12.99
C GLU A 63 2.46 -21.27 12.14
N GLN A 64 1.39 -21.73 12.78
CA GLN A 64 0.25 -22.41 12.19
C GLN A 64 -0.87 -21.41 11.84
N CYS A 65 -0.83 -20.22 12.43
CA CYS A 65 -1.65 -19.08 12.04
C CYS A 65 -0.72 -17.94 11.68
N THR A 66 -0.85 -17.40 10.47
CA THR A 66 -0.04 -16.27 10.02
C THR A 66 -0.89 -15.38 9.13
N PHE A 67 -0.96 -14.10 9.49
CA PHE A 67 -1.55 -13.07 8.66
C PHE A 67 -0.77 -11.78 8.79
N SER A 68 -0.92 -10.89 7.81
CA SER A 68 -0.32 -9.57 7.84
C SER A 68 -1.35 -8.49 7.51
N VAL A 69 -1.09 -7.28 7.99
CA VAL A 69 -1.83 -6.06 7.67
C VAL A 69 -0.83 -5.05 7.12
N LEU A 70 -1.06 -4.60 5.90
CA LEU A 70 -0.29 -3.56 5.23
C LEU A 70 -1.18 -2.34 5.04
N GLU A 71 -0.71 -1.19 5.50
CA GLU A 71 -1.35 0.12 5.29
C GLU A 71 -0.43 0.98 4.42
N VAL A 72 -0.91 1.47 3.28
CA VAL A 72 -0.11 2.34 2.40
C VAL A 72 -0.90 3.60 2.08
N PRO A 73 -0.35 4.82 2.28
CA PRO A 73 -0.94 6.02 1.72
C PRO A 73 -1.08 5.87 0.21
N LEU A 74 -2.31 6.04 -0.28
CA LEU A 74 -2.62 5.87 -1.69
C LEU A 74 -3.58 6.96 -2.12
N PHE A 75 -3.05 8.09 -2.56
CA PHE A 75 -3.88 9.23 -2.97
C PHE A 75 -4.50 8.97 -4.33
N ASN A 76 -5.74 9.44 -4.51
CA ASN A 76 -6.52 9.21 -5.73
C ASN A 76 -6.56 7.71 -6.09
N GLY A 77 -6.73 6.85 -5.09
CA GLY A 77 -6.63 5.41 -5.30
C GLY A 77 -7.76 4.88 -6.20
N ASP A 78 -7.36 4.14 -7.22
CA ASP A 78 -8.22 3.42 -8.15
C ASP A 78 -7.95 1.92 -7.98
N LEU A 79 -8.83 1.28 -7.21
CA LEU A 79 -8.73 -0.15 -6.92
C LEU A 79 -8.86 -0.99 -8.18
N ALA A 80 -9.68 -0.60 -9.17
CA ALA A 80 -9.83 -1.36 -10.40
C ALA A 80 -8.53 -1.34 -11.22
N PHE A 81 -7.85 -0.20 -11.26
CA PHE A 81 -6.53 -0.09 -11.88
C PHE A 81 -5.49 -0.95 -11.14
N LEU A 82 -5.43 -0.90 -9.80
CA LEU A 82 -4.50 -1.74 -9.02
C LEU A 82 -4.73 -3.23 -9.26
N MET A 83 -5.99 -3.65 -9.33
CA MET A 83 -6.36 -5.04 -9.63
C MET A 83 -5.89 -5.45 -11.02
N ALA A 84 -6.11 -4.60 -12.02
CA ALA A 84 -5.69 -4.84 -13.39
C ALA A 84 -4.16 -4.97 -13.51
N GLU A 85 -3.39 -4.08 -12.85
CA GLU A 85 -1.93 -4.15 -12.80
C GLU A 85 -1.41 -5.37 -12.06
N GLN A 86 -2.02 -5.72 -10.92
CA GLN A 86 -1.63 -6.91 -10.17
C GLN A 86 -1.93 -8.19 -10.98
N ALA A 87 -3.09 -8.27 -11.63
CA ALA A 87 -3.46 -9.41 -12.47
C ALA A 87 -2.49 -9.59 -13.65
N ARG A 88 -1.97 -8.49 -14.21
CA ARG A 88 -0.95 -8.49 -15.28
C ARG A 88 0.37 -9.10 -14.82
N THR A 89 0.87 -8.71 -13.65
CA THR A 89 2.22 -9.11 -13.19
C THR A 89 2.27 -10.49 -12.55
N THR A 90 1.17 -10.94 -11.95
CA THR A 90 1.18 -12.18 -11.15
C THR A 90 0.49 -13.37 -11.82
N ASN A 91 -0.01 -13.23 -13.06
CA ASN A 91 -0.74 -14.27 -13.80
C ASN A 91 -1.85 -14.93 -12.95
N VAL A 92 -2.51 -14.15 -12.09
CA VAL A 92 -3.46 -14.69 -11.11
C VAL A 92 -4.84 -14.73 -11.73
N ALA A 93 -5.15 -15.84 -12.41
CA ALA A 93 -6.50 -16.17 -12.85
C ALA A 93 -7.53 -16.21 -11.69
N ALA A 94 -7.07 -16.22 -10.44
CA ALA A 94 -7.88 -16.26 -9.22
C ALA A 94 -8.25 -14.89 -8.63
N MET A 95 -7.79 -13.75 -9.20
CA MET A 95 -8.16 -12.44 -8.68
C MET A 95 -9.62 -12.10 -9.02
N LYS A 96 -10.39 -11.67 -8.01
CA LYS A 96 -11.79 -11.34 -8.16
C LYS A 96 -12.17 -10.01 -7.51
N ALA A 97 -12.97 -9.23 -8.22
CA ALA A 97 -13.67 -8.05 -7.70
C ALA A 97 -14.93 -8.51 -6.98
N VAL A 98 -15.25 -7.94 -5.82
CA VAL A 98 -16.49 -8.26 -5.10
C VAL A 98 -17.50 -7.13 -5.27
N ASP A 99 -17.25 -6.01 -4.61
CA ASP A 99 -17.98 -4.74 -4.69
C ASP A 99 -17.00 -3.63 -4.31
N LYS A 100 -17.18 -2.41 -4.82
CA LYS A 100 -16.27 -1.28 -4.53
C LYS A 100 -16.11 -0.98 -3.03
N ASN A 101 -17.10 -1.31 -2.21
CA ASN A 101 -17.06 -1.13 -0.75
C ASN A 101 -16.58 -2.38 0.00
N LEU A 102 -16.51 -3.53 -0.67
CA LEU A 102 -15.99 -4.78 -0.12
C LEU A 102 -14.57 -5.09 -0.61
N GLY A 103 -14.03 -4.33 -1.55
CA GLY A 103 -12.66 -4.46 -2.02
C GLY A 103 -12.44 -5.60 -3.01
N MET A 104 -11.17 -6.00 -3.09
CA MET A 104 -10.67 -7.08 -3.94
C MET A 104 -10.28 -8.28 -3.10
N ILE A 105 -10.38 -9.46 -3.71
CA ILE A 105 -9.89 -10.71 -3.13
C ILE A 105 -9.04 -11.46 -4.15
N PHE A 106 -8.02 -12.16 -3.66
CA PHE A 106 -7.28 -13.09 -4.49
C PHE A 106 -6.65 -14.18 -3.63
N ALA A 107 -6.32 -15.30 -4.28
CA ALA A 107 -5.60 -16.40 -3.67
C ALA A 107 -4.33 -16.64 -4.47
N SER A 108 -3.24 -16.88 -3.74
CA SER A 108 -2.03 -17.49 -4.27
C SER A 108 -1.99 -18.97 -3.85
N GLU A 109 -0.95 -19.70 -4.28
CA GLU A 109 -0.73 -21.05 -3.77
C GLU A 109 -0.50 -21.08 -2.25
N GLN A 110 -0.04 -19.97 -1.67
CA GLN A 110 0.43 -19.89 -0.29
C GLN A 110 -0.44 -19.01 0.61
N SER A 111 -1.39 -18.25 0.06
CA SER A 111 -2.15 -17.28 0.84
C SER A 111 -3.51 -16.94 0.25
N ARG A 112 -4.36 -16.36 1.10
CA ARG A 112 -5.60 -15.70 0.70
C ARG A 112 -5.55 -14.27 1.17
N SER A 113 -5.87 -13.36 0.26
CA SER A 113 -5.68 -11.94 0.53
C SER A 113 -6.94 -11.14 0.21
N TRP A 114 -7.02 -9.98 0.83
CA TRP A 114 -8.08 -9.01 0.67
C TRP A 114 -7.46 -7.61 0.66
N GLY A 115 -7.94 -6.72 -0.20
CA GLY A 115 -7.47 -5.35 -0.26
C GLY A 115 -8.60 -4.37 -0.55
N ILE A 116 -8.50 -3.16 -0.02
CA ILE A 116 -9.48 -2.10 -0.24
C ILE A 116 -8.81 -0.72 -0.22
N VAL A 117 -9.40 0.24 -0.91
CA VAL A 117 -8.97 1.65 -0.91
C VAL A 117 -10.04 2.55 -0.27
N PRO A 118 -10.09 2.67 1.06
CA PRO A 118 -10.94 3.67 1.71
C PRO A 118 -10.28 5.07 1.65
N GLY A 119 -10.78 5.96 0.80
CA GLY A 119 -10.21 7.32 0.71
C GLY A 119 -8.77 7.29 0.19
N ASP A 120 -7.84 7.92 0.90
CA ASP A 120 -6.42 8.04 0.49
C ASP A 120 -5.50 6.98 1.12
N VAL A 121 -6.03 5.80 1.44
CA VAL A 121 -5.26 4.69 2.04
C VAL A 121 -5.62 3.40 1.32
N PHE A 122 -4.62 2.59 1.00
CA PHE A 122 -4.77 1.19 0.64
C PHE A 122 -4.50 0.32 1.87
N VAL A 123 -5.47 -0.53 2.19
CA VAL A 123 -5.35 -1.53 3.25
C VAL A 123 -5.34 -2.89 2.60
N PHE A 124 -4.34 -3.70 2.94
CA PHE A 124 -4.17 -5.04 2.43
C PHE A 124 -3.95 -6.03 3.56
N ILE A 125 -4.70 -7.13 3.55
CA ILE A 125 -4.60 -8.21 4.52
C ILE A 125 -4.28 -9.48 3.77
N ASP A 126 -3.18 -10.13 4.14
CA ASP A 126 -2.79 -11.42 3.61
C ASP A 126 -2.86 -12.48 4.71
N VAL A 127 -3.44 -13.63 4.40
CA VAL A 127 -3.53 -14.79 5.30
C VAL A 127 -2.79 -15.94 4.64
N ALA A 128 -1.53 -16.12 5.03
CA ALA A 128 -0.70 -17.23 4.59
C ALA A 128 -1.16 -18.57 5.20
N LYS A 129 -1.53 -18.57 6.48
CA LYS A 129 -2.01 -19.77 7.18
C LYS A 129 -3.20 -19.43 8.05
N ALA A 130 -4.36 -20.00 7.71
CA ALA A 130 -5.58 -19.78 8.47
C ALA A 130 -5.76 -20.78 9.61
N CYS A 131 -6.28 -20.28 10.73
CA CYS A 131 -6.58 -21.07 11.92
C CYS A 131 -7.98 -20.77 12.45
N SER A 132 -8.46 -21.58 13.40
CA SER A 132 -9.81 -21.44 13.98
C SER A 132 -10.08 -20.09 14.65
N ASN A 133 -9.04 -19.41 15.15
CA ASN A 133 -9.16 -18.13 15.86
C ASN A 133 -8.96 -16.90 14.97
N LEU A 134 -8.64 -17.07 13.69
CA LEU A 134 -8.33 -15.96 12.79
C LEU A 134 -9.45 -14.92 12.70
N GLU A 135 -10.72 -15.36 12.70
CA GLU A 135 -11.87 -14.44 12.66
C GLU A 135 -11.93 -13.51 13.87
N ALA A 136 -11.59 -14.01 15.07
CA ALA A 136 -11.53 -13.16 16.26
C ALA A 136 -10.37 -12.17 16.19
N GLN A 137 -9.24 -12.57 15.61
CA GLN A 137 -8.05 -11.72 15.44
C GLN A 137 -8.29 -10.60 14.42
N LEU A 138 -8.89 -10.91 13.28
CA LEU A 138 -9.22 -9.89 12.28
C LEU A 138 -10.28 -8.91 12.79
N LYS A 139 -11.20 -9.34 13.67
CA LYS A 139 -12.20 -8.47 14.29
C LYS A 139 -11.65 -7.56 15.40
N SER A 140 -10.49 -7.86 15.98
CA SER A 140 -9.87 -7.01 16.99
C SER A 140 -9.09 -5.83 16.39
N LEU A 141 -9.00 -5.75 15.05
CA LEU A 141 -8.40 -4.63 14.36
C LEU A 141 -9.25 -3.37 14.51
N HIS A 142 -8.64 -2.30 15.02
CA HIS A 142 -9.29 -1.03 15.29
C HIS A 142 -8.43 0.15 14.83
N ALA A 143 -9.05 1.17 14.23
CA ALA A 143 -8.33 2.37 13.87
C ALA A 143 -7.99 3.21 15.12
N GLU A 144 -6.76 3.68 15.23
CA GLU A 144 -6.33 4.57 16.30
C GLU A 144 -6.65 6.02 15.92
N GLN A 145 -7.25 6.77 16.85
CA GLN A 145 -7.72 8.14 16.59
C GLN A 145 -6.58 9.11 16.22
N GLY A 146 -5.34 8.81 16.61
CA GLY A 146 -4.14 9.58 16.29
C GLY A 146 -3.45 9.20 14.98
N GLY A 147 -3.95 8.19 14.25
CA GLY A 147 -3.38 7.76 12.97
C GLY A 147 -3.52 8.82 11.86
N GLN A 148 -2.83 8.63 10.74
CA GLN A 148 -2.90 9.58 9.61
C GLN A 148 -4.27 9.63 8.95
N ASN A 149 -5.02 8.52 8.94
CA ASN A 149 -6.35 8.46 8.33
C ASN A 149 -7.33 7.53 9.09
N PRO A 150 -7.69 7.87 10.34
CA PRO A 150 -8.44 6.97 11.23
C PRO A 150 -9.82 6.63 10.69
N ARG A 151 -10.46 7.57 9.97
CA ARG A 151 -11.80 7.34 9.38
C ARG A 151 -11.76 6.39 8.19
N ALA A 152 -10.75 6.52 7.33
CA ALA A 152 -10.54 5.59 6.23
C ALA A 152 -10.28 4.17 6.76
N LEU A 153 -9.38 4.07 7.72
CA LEU A 153 -8.98 2.79 8.29
C LEU A 153 -10.12 2.11 9.06
N ALA A 154 -10.92 2.88 9.80
CA ALA A 154 -12.15 2.36 10.43
C ALA A 154 -13.12 1.78 9.39
N LYS A 155 -13.32 2.45 8.25
CA LYS A 155 -14.16 1.93 7.15
C LYS A 155 -13.58 0.64 6.55
N ALA A 156 -12.25 0.52 6.43
CA ALA A 156 -11.63 -0.74 6.00
C ALA A 156 -11.93 -1.86 7.00
N PHE A 157 -11.75 -1.64 8.31
CA PHE A 157 -12.02 -2.69 9.30
C PHE A 157 -13.51 -3.03 9.43
N GLU A 158 -14.41 -2.07 9.20
CA GLU A 158 -15.85 -2.34 9.05
C GLU A 158 -16.15 -3.22 7.82
N ALA A 159 -15.50 -2.97 6.68
CA ALA A 159 -15.63 -3.78 5.48
C ALA A 159 -15.04 -5.19 5.68
N LEU A 160 -13.90 -5.31 6.37
CA LEU A 160 -13.27 -6.58 6.75
C LEU A 160 -14.20 -7.45 7.60
N ALA A 161 -14.92 -6.83 8.54
CA ALA A 161 -15.83 -7.53 9.45
C ALA A 161 -17.08 -8.10 8.74
N ARG A 162 -17.30 -7.80 7.45
CA ARG A 162 -18.41 -8.33 6.67
C ARG A 162 -18.25 -9.85 6.47
N PRO A 163 -19.34 -10.64 6.61
CA PRO A 163 -19.28 -12.11 6.53
C PRO A 163 -18.64 -12.65 5.25
N GLU A 164 -18.78 -11.93 4.14
CA GLU A 164 -18.23 -12.28 2.84
C GLU A 164 -16.70 -12.22 2.84
N VAL A 165 -16.13 -11.10 3.32
CA VAL A 165 -14.68 -10.89 3.40
C VAL A 165 -14.07 -11.81 4.44
N MET A 166 -14.69 -11.88 5.63
CA MET A 166 -14.24 -12.77 6.70
C MET A 166 -14.30 -14.25 6.30
N GLY A 167 -15.38 -14.65 5.61
CA GLY A 167 -15.55 -16.00 5.08
C GLY A 167 -14.50 -16.35 4.03
N TRP A 168 -14.11 -15.40 3.18
CA TRP A 168 -13.02 -15.55 2.25
C TRP A 168 -11.68 -15.77 2.97
N LEU A 169 -11.28 -14.85 3.85
CA LEU A 169 -9.98 -14.90 4.52
C LEU A 169 -9.84 -16.13 5.43
N ALA A 170 -10.86 -16.42 6.24
CA ALA A 170 -10.81 -17.51 7.21
C ALA A 170 -11.05 -18.89 6.59
N LYS A 171 -11.93 -19.01 5.59
CA LYS A 171 -12.46 -20.31 5.12
C LYS A 171 -12.29 -20.52 3.62
N GLY A 172 -11.75 -19.56 2.88
CA GLY A 172 -11.65 -19.62 1.42
C GLY A 172 -13.01 -19.61 0.72
N ARG A 173 -14.08 -19.15 1.39
CA ARG A 173 -15.42 -19.09 0.80
C ARG A 173 -15.53 -17.86 -0.07
N LEU A 174 -15.61 -18.08 -1.38
CA LEU A 174 -15.75 -16.99 -2.33
C LEU A 174 -17.07 -16.24 -2.11
N PRO A 175 -17.05 -14.89 -2.03
CA PRO A 175 -18.26 -14.07 -1.99
C PRO A 175 -19.18 -14.32 -3.19
N ALA A 176 -20.49 -14.29 -2.94
CA ALA A 176 -21.48 -14.32 -4.01
C ALA A 176 -21.32 -13.06 -4.88
N GLY A 177 -21.29 -13.22 -6.19
CA GLY A 177 -21.10 -12.11 -7.14
C GLY A 177 -19.65 -11.70 -7.37
N ALA A 178 -18.66 -12.42 -6.84
CA ALA A 178 -17.25 -12.15 -7.11
C ALA A 178 -16.90 -12.40 -8.59
N LEU A 179 -16.58 -11.34 -9.33
CA LEU A 179 -16.30 -11.35 -10.76
C LEU A 179 -14.81 -11.44 -11.02
N ALA A 180 -14.41 -12.14 -12.09
CA ALA A 180 -13.03 -12.13 -12.53
C ALA A 180 -12.61 -10.69 -12.88
N VAL A 181 -11.37 -10.34 -12.52
CA VAL A 181 -10.79 -9.07 -12.96
C VAL A 181 -10.46 -9.18 -14.45
N PRO A 182 -10.93 -8.25 -15.28
CA PRO A 182 -10.47 -8.18 -16.65
C PRO A 182 -8.98 -7.84 -16.65
N VAL A 183 -8.16 -8.71 -17.24
CA VAL A 183 -6.75 -8.40 -17.50
C VAL A 183 -6.75 -7.40 -18.66
N PRO A 184 -6.28 -6.16 -18.47
CA PRO A 184 -6.18 -5.22 -19.57
C PRO A 184 -5.18 -5.76 -20.62
N PRO A 185 -5.38 -5.43 -21.91
CA PRO A 185 -4.37 -5.74 -22.92
C PRO A 185 -3.03 -5.11 -22.53
N ASP A 186 -1.94 -5.77 -22.90
CA ASP A 186 -0.58 -5.34 -22.59
C ASP A 186 -0.33 -3.91 -23.10
N PRO A 187 0.10 -2.95 -22.25
CA PRO A 187 0.51 -1.63 -22.69
C PRO A 187 1.55 -1.66 -23.82
N GLU A 188 2.39 -2.71 -23.91
CA GLU A 188 3.35 -2.88 -25.01
C GLU A 188 2.66 -3.02 -26.37
N THR A 189 1.45 -3.56 -26.40
CA THR A 189 0.65 -3.68 -27.62
C THR A 189 -0.10 -2.39 -27.96
N ILE A 190 -0.28 -1.49 -27.00
CA ILE A 190 -1.01 -0.23 -27.13
C ILE A 190 -0.06 0.90 -26.73
N GLY A 191 0.97 1.17 -27.54
CA GLY A 191 1.91 2.26 -27.31
C GLY A 191 1.15 3.55 -26.97
N ALA A 192 1.14 3.89 -25.68
CA ALA A 192 0.27 4.93 -25.18
C ALA A 192 0.76 6.27 -25.75
N PRO A 193 -0.07 7.01 -26.51
CA PRO A 193 0.40 8.19 -27.21
C PRO A 193 0.92 9.21 -26.22
N LEU A 194 1.99 9.92 -26.59
CA LEU A 194 2.50 11.04 -25.80
C LEU A 194 1.34 12.04 -25.53
N PRO A 195 1.03 12.38 -24.27
CA PRO A 195 0.00 13.36 -23.99
C PRO A 195 0.43 14.74 -24.49
N ALA A 196 -0.52 15.66 -24.63
CA ALA A 196 -0.22 17.07 -24.85
C ALA A 196 0.45 17.66 -23.58
N LEU A 197 1.77 17.54 -23.48
CA LEU A 197 2.56 17.94 -22.31
C LEU A 197 2.59 19.46 -22.09
N GLN A 198 2.31 20.23 -23.14
CA GLN A 198 2.23 21.69 -23.11
C GLN A 198 1.16 22.21 -22.13
N ASP A 199 0.14 21.41 -21.85
CA ASP A 199 -0.94 21.75 -20.92
C ASP A 199 -0.70 21.15 -19.51
N LEU A 200 0.41 20.45 -19.31
CA LEU A 200 0.70 19.63 -18.13
C LEU A 200 1.84 20.22 -17.28
N GLY A 201 1.51 20.48 -16.01
CA GLY A 201 2.37 21.17 -15.04
C GLY A 201 2.30 22.69 -15.22
N GLY A 202 2.27 23.43 -14.10
CA GLY A 202 1.96 24.87 -14.07
C GLY A 202 2.81 25.76 -14.98
N ALA A 203 2.41 27.03 -15.11
CA ALA A 203 3.06 28.02 -15.97
C ALA A 203 4.51 28.38 -15.60
N GLU A 204 5.03 27.83 -14.50
CA GLU A 204 6.37 28.10 -14.01
C GLU A 204 7.44 27.41 -14.88
N PRO A 205 8.46 28.13 -15.36
CA PRO A 205 9.53 27.55 -16.16
C PRO A 205 10.25 26.42 -15.39
N PRO A 206 10.83 25.42 -16.08
CA PRO A 206 11.62 24.40 -15.42
C PRO A 206 12.80 25.06 -14.72
N PHE A 207 13.16 24.54 -13.55
CA PHE A 207 14.30 25.02 -12.79
C PHE A 207 15.61 24.86 -13.55
N MET A 208 15.72 23.78 -14.33
CA MET A 208 16.84 23.53 -15.23
C MET A 208 16.41 22.68 -16.42
N ALA A 209 17.08 22.87 -17.56
CA ALA A 209 16.92 22.01 -18.73
C ALA A 209 17.50 20.62 -18.44
N VAL A 210 16.91 19.58 -19.05
CA VAL A 210 17.43 18.22 -18.97
C VAL A 210 18.38 18.01 -20.14
N GLU A 211 19.68 17.90 -19.85
CA GLU A 211 20.70 17.63 -20.85
C GLU A 211 21.16 16.19 -20.74
N ALA A 212 21.24 15.49 -21.88
CA ALA A 212 21.88 14.18 -21.93
C ALA A 212 23.39 14.40 -21.74
N LYS A 213 24.00 13.67 -20.82
CA LYS A 213 25.44 13.80 -20.54
C LYS A 213 26.31 13.11 -21.60
N GLY A 214 25.71 12.27 -22.45
CA GLY A 214 26.36 11.59 -23.57
C GLY A 214 25.49 11.51 -24.81
N ALA A 215 25.96 10.76 -25.83
CA ALA A 215 25.15 10.44 -26.98
C ALA A 215 23.92 9.63 -26.54
N LEU A 216 22.76 9.94 -27.14
CA LEU A 216 21.56 9.14 -26.90
C LEU A 216 21.77 7.72 -27.47
N PRO A 217 21.19 6.69 -26.83
CA PRO A 217 21.19 5.35 -27.40
C PRO A 217 20.57 5.33 -28.80
N GLU A 218 20.95 4.36 -29.61
CA GLU A 218 20.46 4.25 -30.99
C GLU A 218 18.93 4.23 -31.05
N GLY A 219 18.36 4.95 -32.02
CA GLY A 219 16.91 5.05 -32.22
C GLY A 219 16.20 6.05 -31.29
N TRP A 220 16.87 6.59 -30.27
CA TRP A 220 16.32 7.65 -29.43
C TRP A 220 16.57 9.04 -30.01
N SER A 221 15.57 9.89 -29.83
CA SER A 221 15.60 11.31 -30.18
C SER A 221 15.24 12.15 -28.97
N LYS A 222 15.78 13.37 -28.89
CA LYS A 222 15.40 14.39 -27.91
C LYS A 222 14.64 15.51 -28.60
N SER A 223 13.55 15.97 -27.98
CA SER A 223 12.76 17.12 -28.38
C SER A 223 12.29 17.90 -27.15
N GLU A 224 11.75 19.09 -27.37
CA GLU A 224 11.11 19.89 -26.31
C GLU A 224 9.62 20.05 -26.61
N GLN A 225 8.78 19.88 -25.59
CA GLN A 225 7.34 20.10 -25.66
C GLN A 225 6.88 20.95 -24.49
N GLY A 226 6.66 22.25 -24.75
CA GLY A 226 6.44 23.22 -23.69
C GLY A 226 7.64 23.27 -22.75
N LEU A 227 7.42 22.92 -21.49
CA LEU A 227 8.43 22.93 -20.42
C LEU A 227 9.05 21.55 -20.14
N TRP A 228 8.75 20.57 -21.00
CA TRP A 228 9.22 19.20 -20.88
C TRP A 228 10.34 18.92 -21.88
N THR A 229 11.38 18.22 -21.41
CA THR A 229 12.31 17.52 -22.30
C THR A 229 11.74 16.14 -22.59
N VAL A 230 11.58 15.80 -23.86
CA VAL A 230 10.98 14.52 -24.29
C VAL A 230 12.02 13.71 -25.05
N PHE A 231 12.29 12.52 -24.55
CA PHE A 231 13.03 11.48 -25.25
C PHE A 231 12.03 10.52 -25.88
N SER A 232 12.21 10.16 -27.15
CA SER A 232 11.32 9.23 -27.83
C SER A 232 12.02 8.35 -28.86
N ARG A 233 11.51 7.14 -29.07
CA ARG A 233 11.89 6.21 -30.14
C ARG A 233 10.65 5.62 -30.82
N ASP A 234 10.86 4.88 -31.90
CA ASP A 234 9.80 4.16 -32.63
C ASP A 234 8.62 5.04 -33.08
N GLY A 235 8.92 6.27 -33.51
CA GLY A 235 7.90 7.24 -33.91
C GLY A 235 7.02 7.73 -32.77
N GLY A 236 7.52 7.73 -31.52
CA GLY A 236 6.80 8.22 -30.35
C GLY A 236 5.94 7.16 -29.65
N LYS A 237 6.05 5.89 -30.03
CA LYS A 237 5.40 4.78 -29.30
C LYS A 237 6.01 4.56 -27.91
N GLN A 238 7.31 4.82 -27.81
CA GLN A 238 8.06 4.77 -26.57
C GLN A 238 8.63 6.14 -26.27
N TRP A 239 8.37 6.66 -25.07
CA TRP A 239 8.81 7.98 -24.69
C TRP A 239 9.00 8.13 -23.18
N LEU A 240 9.91 9.05 -22.83
CA LEU A 240 10.17 9.55 -21.49
C LEU A 240 10.12 11.08 -21.54
N ALA A 241 9.20 11.66 -20.78
CA ALA A 241 9.12 13.10 -20.57
C ALA A 241 9.69 13.43 -19.19
N VAL A 242 10.58 14.42 -19.15
CA VAL A 242 11.26 14.86 -17.93
C VAL A 242 11.05 16.37 -17.74
N ARG A 243 10.72 16.75 -16.50
CA ARG A 243 10.67 18.15 -16.06
C ARG A 243 11.27 18.27 -14.67
N ILE A 244 12.03 19.34 -14.44
CA ILE A 244 12.71 19.58 -13.17
C ILE A 244 12.11 20.84 -12.53
N TYR A 245 11.65 20.72 -11.29
CA TYR A 245 11.08 21.81 -10.50
C TYR A 245 12.06 22.28 -9.43
N ALA A 246 12.03 23.57 -9.11
CA ALA A 246 12.83 24.11 -8.02
C ALA A 246 12.25 23.62 -6.70
N PHE A 247 13.09 23.13 -5.79
CA PHE A 247 12.64 22.70 -4.48
C PHE A 247 13.77 22.88 -3.47
N ASP A 248 13.57 23.73 -2.47
CA ASP A 248 14.58 23.99 -1.45
C ASP A 248 14.69 22.80 -0.49
N SER A 249 15.65 21.91 -0.74
CA SER A 249 15.89 20.75 0.11
C SER A 249 16.67 21.11 1.38
N ASN A 250 17.30 22.28 1.48
CA ASN A 250 18.19 22.65 2.61
C ASN A 250 17.49 22.80 3.97
N LYS A 251 16.20 22.48 4.05
CA LYS A 251 15.42 22.44 5.28
C LYS A 251 14.98 21.00 5.63
N VAL A 252 15.63 19.93 5.13
CA VAL A 252 15.20 18.53 5.37
C VAL A 252 15.02 18.27 6.87
N SER A 253 13.76 18.10 7.23
CA SER A 253 13.21 17.69 8.52
C SER A 253 11.96 16.85 8.22
N ASP A 254 11.35 16.20 9.21
CA ASP A 254 10.07 15.50 9.02
C ASP A 254 8.99 16.43 8.44
N GLU A 255 9.03 17.73 8.77
CA GLU A 255 8.14 18.76 8.20
C GLU A 255 8.43 19.02 6.72
N ASN A 256 9.70 18.95 6.32
CA ASN A 256 10.12 19.15 4.94
C ASN A 256 9.83 17.94 4.05
N MET A 257 9.82 16.73 4.63
CA MET A 257 9.36 15.55 3.89
C MET A 257 7.86 15.60 3.63
N LYS A 258 7.09 16.13 4.56
CA LYS A 258 5.70 16.46 4.31
C LYS A 258 5.54 17.52 3.19
N ALA A 259 6.35 18.56 3.20
CA ALA A 259 6.30 19.60 2.16
C ALA A 259 6.65 19.04 0.77
N TYR A 260 7.63 18.14 0.69
CA TYR A 260 7.94 17.40 -0.53
C TYR A 260 6.77 16.52 -0.97
N ASP A 261 6.22 15.70 -0.08
CA ASP A 261 5.10 14.81 -0.38
C ASP A 261 3.88 15.61 -0.90
N ASP A 262 3.52 16.70 -0.21
CA ASP A 262 2.42 17.58 -0.64
C ASP A 262 2.68 18.17 -2.03
N PHE A 263 3.91 18.61 -2.31
CA PHE A 263 4.32 19.16 -3.60
C PHE A 263 4.29 18.11 -4.72
N ALA A 264 4.89 16.95 -4.48
CA ALA A 264 4.96 15.85 -5.44
C ALA A 264 3.57 15.26 -5.73
N VAL A 265 2.71 15.11 -4.71
CA VAL A 265 1.30 14.71 -4.89
C VAL A 265 0.52 15.75 -5.70
N SER A 266 0.75 17.05 -5.47
CA SER A 266 0.13 18.11 -6.28
C SER A 266 0.54 18.00 -7.75
N ILE A 267 1.82 17.79 -8.04
CA ILE A 267 2.29 17.56 -9.41
C ILE A 267 1.64 16.32 -10.01
N ALA A 268 1.69 15.18 -9.32
CA ALA A 268 1.09 13.94 -9.78
C ALA A 268 -0.41 14.13 -10.12
N ARG A 269 -1.17 14.82 -9.25
CA ARG A 269 -2.58 15.17 -9.51
C ARG A 269 -2.76 16.04 -10.74
N SER A 270 -1.90 17.04 -10.95
CA SER A 270 -1.95 17.90 -12.14
C SER A 270 -1.70 17.12 -13.44
N LEU A 271 -0.99 15.99 -13.36
CA LEU A 271 -0.72 15.07 -14.47
C LEU A 271 -1.81 14.01 -14.65
N GLY A 272 -2.94 14.10 -13.92
CA GLY A 272 -4.00 13.11 -13.94
C GLY A 272 -3.62 11.82 -13.20
N GLY A 273 -2.73 11.93 -12.22
CA GLY A 273 -2.22 10.82 -11.42
C GLY A 273 -3.31 10.12 -10.61
N ILE A 274 -3.25 8.81 -10.62
CA ILE A 274 -4.02 7.87 -9.79
C ILE A 274 -3.04 6.95 -9.06
N ASN A 275 -3.49 6.36 -7.95
CA ASN A 275 -2.66 5.45 -7.14
C ASN A 275 -1.31 6.06 -6.76
N ILE A 276 -1.34 7.32 -6.29
CA ILE A 276 -0.15 8.09 -5.96
C ILE A 276 0.38 7.61 -4.61
N MET A 277 1.62 7.14 -4.57
CA MET A 277 2.31 6.65 -3.37
C MET A 277 3.53 7.51 -3.09
N THR A 278 3.74 7.89 -1.83
CA THR A 278 4.90 8.67 -1.38
C THR A 278 5.74 7.88 -0.38
N GLY A 279 7.04 8.13 -0.36
CA GLY A 279 7.96 7.57 0.64
C GLY A 279 9.43 7.74 0.27
N GLY A 280 10.28 7.98 1.27
CA GLY A 280 11.74 8.00 1.09
C GLY A 280 12.25 9.02 0.07
N GLY A 281 11.58 10.17 -0.08
CA GLY A 281 11.94 11.18 -1.08
C GLY A 281 11.53 10.83 -2.52
N MET A 282 10.66 9.84 -2.70
CA MET A 282 10.11 9.46 -4.00
C MET A 282 8.57 9.48 -3.96
N THR A 283 7.97 9.89 -5.05
CA THR A 283 6.55 9.71 -5.33
C THR A 283 6.40 8.91 -6.61
N SER A 284 5.56 7.89 -6.62
CA SER A 284 5.20 7.13 -7.82
C SER A 284 3.69 7.21 -8.05
N PHE A 285 3.28 7.21 -9.31
CA PHE A 285 1.86 7.24 -9.69
C PHE A 285 1.65 6.61 -11.06
N ALA A 286 0.42 6.20 -11.32
CA ALA A 286 -0.04 5.86 -12.66
C ALA A 286 -0.95 6.96 -13.19
N SER A 287 -1.29 6.92 -14.47
CA SER A 287 -2.38 7.72 -15.04
C SER A 287 -3.48 6.82 -15.57
N ALA A 288 -4.71 7.34 -15.67
CA ALA A 288 -5.82 6.63 -16.30
C ALA A 288 -5.56 6.28 -17.80
N ARG A 289 -4.52 6.87 -18.40
CA ARG A 289 -4.07 6.60 -19.77
C ARG A 289 -2.99 5.52 -19.85
N GLY A 290 -2.60 4.92 -18.72
CA GLY A 290 -1.61 3.84 -18.66
C GLY A 290 -0.15 4.30 -18.56
N TYR A 291 0.11 5.61 -18.44
CA TYR A 291 1.46 6.11 -18.20
C TYR A 291 1.91 5.83 -16.76
N THR A 292 3.20 5.58 -16.58
CA THR A 292 3.85 5.56 -15.28
C THR A 292 4.55 6.90 -15.04
N GLY A 293 4.44 7.40 -13.81
CA GLY A 293 5.05 8.65 -13.42
C GLY A 293 5.79 8.55 -12.10
N SER A 294 6.83 9.35 -11.96
CA SER A 294 7.54 9.52 -10.69
C SER A 294 7.97 10.95 -10.47
N ALA A 295 8.07 11.33 -9.20
CA ALA A 295 8.76 12.52 -8.74
C ALA A 295 9.85 12.07 -7.75
N GLU A 296 11.03 12.66 -7.86
CA GLU A 296 12.20 12.28 -7.06
C GLU A 296 12.85 13.54 -6.49
N LEU A 297 13.03 13.57 -5.18
CA LEU A 297 13.71 14.65 -4.47
C LEU A 297 15.21 14.61 -4.76
N GLY A 298 15.75 15.73 -5.22
CA GLY A 298 17.19 15.98 -5.30
C GLY A 298 17.60 17.14 -4.39
N GLU A 299 18.90 17.45 -4.41
CA GLU A 299 19.51 18.44 -3.52
C GLU A 299 18.89 19.85 -3.57
N ASN A 300 18.36 20.31 -4.71
CA ASN A 300 17.69 21.61 -4.80
C ASN A 300 16.52 21.59 -5.80
N CYS A 301 16.00 20.40 -6.08
CA CYS A 301 15.02 20.21 -7.13
C CYS A 301 14.17 18.97 -6.90
N VAL A 302 13.04 18.91 -7.60
CA VAL A 302 12.28 17.67 -7.79
C VAL A 302 12.31 17.32 -9.27
N THR A 303 12.80 16.12 -9.58
CA THR A 303 12.80 15.58 -10.95
C THR A 303 11.53 14.80 -11.16
N VAL A 304 10.73 15.20 -12.14
CA VAL A 304 9.48 14.51 -12.51
C VAL A 304 9.68 13.81 -13.83
N ARG A 305 9.34 12.53 -13.86
CA ARG A 305 9.41 11.65 -15.02
C ARG A 305 8.00 11.13 -15.33
N LEU A 306 7.64 11.09 -16.60
CA LEU A 306 6.44 10.44 -17.11
C LEU A 306 6.85 9.58 -18.30
N SER A 307 6.40 8.35 -18.37
CA SER A 307 6.78 7.44 -19.45
C SER A 307 5.65 6.52 -19.91
N SER A 308 5.69 6.17 -21.19
CA SER A 308 4.96 5.01 -21.73
C SER A 308 5.78 3.71 -21.69
N VAL A 309 7.08 3.81 -21.40
CA VAL A 309 8.02 2.69 -21.50
C VAL A 309 7.81 1.71 -20.35
N THR A 310 7.43 0.48 -20.68
CA THR A 310 7.41 -0.67 -19.77
C THR A 310 8.61 -1.60 -19.96
N ASP A 311 9.38 -1.43 -21.05
CA ASP A 311 10.64 -2.13 -21.34
C ASP A 311 11.75 -1.64 -20.38
N PRO A 312 12.11 -2.43 -19.35
CA PRO A 312 13.03 -1.98 -18.31
C PRO A 312 14.45 -1.77 -18.84
N ASP A 313 14.87 -2.54 -19.84
CA ASP A 313 16.24 -2.53 -20.35
C ASP A 313 16.47 -1.28 -21.20
N ALA A 314 15.58 -0.99 -22.13
CA ALA A 314 15.67 0.23 -22.94
C ALA A 314 15.47 1.51 -22.12
N PHE A 315 14.66 1.44 -21.05
CA PHE A 315 14.50 2.53 -20.11
C PHE A 315 15.77 2.75 -19.28
N SER A 316 16.40 1.67 -18.81
CA SER A 316 17.64 1.72 -18.03
C SER A 316 18.78 2.38 -18.80
N ASP A 317 18.98 2.03 -20.07
CA ASP A 317 20.03 2.63 -20.92
C ASP A 317 19.80 4.12 -21.15
N LEU A 318 18.55 4.53 -21.41
CA LEU A 318 18.20 5.94 -21.57
C LEU A 318 18.41 6.71 -20.26
N VAL A 319 17.87 6.22 -19.14
CA VAL A 319 18.02 6.86 -17.82
C VAL A 319 19.49 6.99 -17.46
N THR A 320 20.28 5.96 -17.72
CA THR A 320 21.74 5.97 -17.57
C THR A 320 22.37 7.11 -18.37
N SER A 321 22.11 7.19 -19.68
CA SER A 321 22.68 8.24 -20.54
C SER A 321 22.28 9.67 -20.16
N VAL A 322 21.09 9.83 -19.56
CA VAL A 322 20.53 11.14 -19.19
C VAL A 322 20.95 11.56 -17.77
N PHE A 323 21.05 10.63 -16.82
CA PHE A 323 21.13 10.95 -15.38
C PHE A 323 22.40 10.46 -14.65
N GLN A 324 23.30 9.65 -15.25
CA GLN A 324 24.41 9.03 -14.51
C GLN A 324 25.44 9.97 -13.85
N GLY A 325 25.47 11.27 -14.15
CA GLY A 325 26.42 12.17 -13.47
C GLY A 325 25.91 12.79 -12.17
N LYS A 326 25.11 12.07 -11.37
CA LYS A 326 24.70 12.48 -9.99
C LYS A 326 24.85 11.37 -8.94
N LEU A 327 25.35 10.19 -9.33
CA LEU A 327 25.59 9.07 -8.40
C LEU A 327 27.08 8.86 -8.05
N GLU A 328 27.97 9.70 -8.61
CA GLU A 328 29.43 9.63 -8.40
C GLU A 328 30.03 10.90 -7.75
N GLU A 329 29.20 11.86 -7.31
CA GLU A 329 29.58 13.00 -6.46
C GLU A 329 28.76 12.99 -5.17
#